data_AF-A0AAJ2MZK6-F1
#
_entry.id   AF-A0AAJ2MZK6-F1
#
_cell.length_a   1.000
_cell.length_b   1.000
_cell.length_c   1.000
_cell.angle_alpha   90.00
_cell.angle_beta   90.00
_cell.angle_gamma   90.00
#
_symmetry.space_group_name_H-M   'P 1'
#
loop_
_entity.id
_entity.type
_entity.pdbx_description
1 polymer ?
#
loop_
_entity_poly.entity_id
_entity_poly.type
_entity_poly.pdbx_seq_one_letter_code
_entity_poly.pdbx_strand_id
1 'polypeptide(L)'
;MEIIAEQPVTFAEAKEIMENKSKKTKSLTYEQNNALEHLSKFTKLDLKSVKKMKEELTKIKKLKEEQIIQICNFLPTTKEELRTVLYKDYTLFEDSELNTIIETVKKFL
;
A
#
# COMPACT_ATOMS: atom_id res chain seq x y z
N MET A 1 27.58 7.99 0.69
CA MET A 1 26.64 7.42 -0.30
C MET A 1 25.48 8.40 -0.36
N GLU A 2 25.23 9.03 -1.51
CA GLU A 2 24.14 9.99 -1.67
C GLU A 2 22.91 9.27 -2.25
N ILE A 3 21.73 9.55 -1.70
CA ILE A 3 20.47 8.99 -2.18
C ILE A 3 20.00 9.85 -3.36
N ILE A 4 19.89 9.22 -4.53
CA ILE A 4 19.47 9.90 -5.78
C ILE A 4 17.93 9.97 -5.87
N ALA A 5 17.25 8.92 -5.41
CA ALA A 5 15.80 8.86 -5.35
C ALA A 5 15.35 7.82 -4.31
N GLU A 6 14.20 8.05 -3.70
CA GLU A 6 13.53 7.12 -2.81
C GLU A 6 12.04 7.11 -3.14
N GLN A 7 11.44 5.92 -3.17
CA GLN A 7 10.01 5.77 -3.38
C GLN A 7 9.45 4.67 -2.48
N PRO A 8 8.40 4.97 -1.70
CA PRO A 8 7.71 3.95 -0.92
C PRO A 8 6.94 2.98 -1.83
N VAL A 9 6.82 1.72 -1.40
CA VAL A 9 6.13 0.65 -2.12
C VAL A 9 5.06 -0.02 -1.27
N THR A 10 4.02 -0.52 -1.92
CA THR A 10 2.95 -1.32 -1.30
C THR A 10 3.42 -2.73 -0.95
N PHE A 11 2.66 -3.44 -0.11
CA PHE A 11 2.93 -4.84 0.21
C PHE A 11 2.91 -5.73 -1.03
N ALA A 12 2.01 -5.47 -1.99
CA ALA A 12 1.95 -6.23 -3.24
C ALA A 12 3.20 -5.99 -4.12
N GLU A 13 3.65 -4.75 -4.24
CA GLU A 13 4.89 -4.41 -4.98
C GLU A 13 6.12 -5.02 -4.28
N ALA A 14 6.21 -4.89 -2.95
CA ALA A 14 7.29 -5.49 -2.18
C ALA A 14 7.30 -7.02 -2.30
N LYS A 15 6.12 -7.66 -2.29
CA LYS A 15 5.97 -9.11 -2.46
C LYS A 15 6.50 -9.55 -3.83
N GLU A 16 6.11 -8.87 -4.91
CA GLU A 16 6.60 -9.15 -6.26
C GLU A 16 8.13 -9.05 -6.34
N ILE A 17 8.71 -8.00 -5.75
CA ILE A 17 10.18 -7.81 -5.72
C ILE A 17 10.86 -8.98 -5.02
N MET A 18 10.32 -9.41 -3.87
CA MET A 18 10.87 -10.49 -3.06
C MET A 18 10.72 -11.86 -3.73
N GLU A 19 9.57 -12.14 -4.36
CA GLU A 19 9.34 -13.36 -5.15
C GLU A 19 10.25 -13.43 -6.38
N ASN A 20 10.47 -12.31 -7.06
CA ASN A 20 11.40 -12.26 -8.19
C ASN A 20 12.85 -12.49 -7.74
N LYS A 21 13.20 -12.01 -6.54
CA LYS A 21 14.51 -12.28 -5.94
C LYS A 21 14.67 -13.76 -5.59
N SER A 22 13.68 -14.37 -4.94
CA SER A 22 13.73 -15.79 -4.56
C SER A 22 13.90 -16.72 -5.77
N LYS A 23 13.31 -16.39 -6.92
CA LYS A 23 13.48 -17.13 -8.18
C LYS A 23 14.89 -17.02 -8.78
N LYS A 24 15.59 -15.91 -8.54
CA LYS A 24 16.92 -15.62 -9.15
C LYS A 24 18.09 -16.07 -8.29
N THR A 25 17.88 -16.26 -6.98
CA THR A 25 18.92 -16.62 -6.02
C THR A 25 18.77 -18.06 -5.55
N LYS A 26 19.88 -18.74 -5.22
CA LYS A 26 19.83 -20.08 -4.61
C LYS A 26 19.08 -20.10 -3.28
N SER A 27 19.21 -19.04 -2.47
CA SER A 27 18.51 -18.90 -1.19
C SER A 27 18.38 -17.44 -0.78
N LEU A 28 17.27 -17.11 -0.12
CA LEU A 28 17.10 -15.87 0.61
C LEU A 28 17.73 -15.97 2.01
N THR A 29 18.18 -14.85 2.55
CA THR A 29 18.58 -14.73 3.97
C THR A 29 17.39 -14.95 4.91
N TYR A 30 17.64 -15.18 6.20
CA TYR A 30 16.60 -15.42 7.19
C TYR A 30 15.58 -14.27 7.26
N GLU A 31 16.07 -13.03 7.30
CA GLU A 31 15.25 -11.82 7.36
C GLU A 31 14.41 -11.64 6.08
N GLN A 32 14.98 -11.98 4.93
CA GLN A 32 14.28 -11.92 3.64
C GLN A 32 13.19 -12.99 3.54
N ASN A 33 13.42 -14.19 4.08
CA ASN A 33 12.38 -15.22 4.16
C ASN A 33 11.22 -14.76 5.06
N ASN A 34 11.54 -14.23 6.24
CA ASN A 34 10.52 -13.69 7.15
C ASN A 34 9.72 -12.55 6.52
N ALA A 35 10.38 -11.65 5.79
CA ALA A 35 9.73 -10.57 5.07
C ALA A 35 8.79 -11.10 3.98
N LEU A 36 9.26 -12.07 3.16
CA LEU A 36 8.43 -12.68 2.12
C LEU A 36 7.24 -13.45 2.70
N GLU A 37 7.42 -14.14 3.83
CA GLU A 37 6.34 -14.83 4.55
C GLU A 37 5.29 -13.83 5.05
N HIS A 38 5.72 -12.75 5.69
CA HIS A 38 4.82 -11.68 6.13
C HIS A 38 4.05 -11.09 4.94
N LEU A 39 4.75 -10.70 3.88
CA LEU A 39 4.13 -10.15 2.67
C LEU A 39 3.15 -11.15 2.05
N SER A 40 3.46 -12.44 2.06
CA SER A 40 2.57 -13.48 1.54
C SER A 40 1.29 -13.63 2.35
N LYS A 41 1.36 -13.45 3.68
CA LYS A 41 0.21 -13.52 4.59
C LYS A 41 -0.67 -12.28 4.58
N PHE A 42 -0.07 -11.09 4.48
CA PHE A 42 -0.78 -9.82 4.65
C PHE A 42 -1.14 -9.09 3.35
N THR A 43 -0.59 -9.51 2.21
CA THR A 43 -0.99 -8.97 0.90
C THR A 43 -2.33 -9.57 0.48
N LYS A 44 -3.40 -8.77 0.58
CA LYS A 44 -4.78 -9.19 0.26
C LYS A 44 -5.13 -9.06 -1.23
N LEU A 45 -4.56 -8.07 -1.91
CA LEU A 45 -4.82 -7.78 -3.32
C LEU A 45 -3.63 -8.16 -4.19
N ASP A 46 -3.90 -8.59 -5.43
CA ASP A 46 -2.85 -8.81 -6.41
C ASP A 46 -2.24 -7.48 -6.89
N LEU A 47 -1.03 -7.56 -7.43
CA LEU A 47 -0.26 -6.40 -7.89
C LEU A 47 -1.03 -5.53 -8.89
N LYS A 48 -1.79 -6.13 -9.82
CA LYS A 48 -2.49 -5.39 -10.86
C LYS A 48 -3.63 -4.58 -10.25
N SER A 49 -4.37 -5.16 -9.31
CA SER A 49 -5.43 -4.48 -8.58
C SER A 49 -4.87 -3.34 -7.71
N VAL A 50 -3.76 -3.58 -7.00
CA VAL A 50 -3.11 -2.54 -6.18
C VAL A 50 -2.59 -1.38 -7.02
N LYS A 51 -1.96 -1.64 -8.19
CA LYS A 51 -1.49 -0.57 -9.08
C LYS A 51 -2.63 0.31 -9.57
N LYS A 52 -3.74 -0.29 -9.99
CA LYS A 52 -4.94 0.46 -10.40
C LYS A 52 -5.54 1.29 -9.27
N MET A 53 -5.63 0.71 -8.06
CA MET A 53 -6.13 1.43 -6.89
C MET A 53 -5.21 2.61 -6.53
N LYS A 54 -3.89 2.40 -6.56
CA LYS A 54 -2.89 3.46 -6.34
C LYS A 54 -3.06 4.60 -7.35
N GLU A 55 -3.27 4.29 -8.63
CA GLU A 55 -3.54 5.28 -9.68
C GLU A 55 -4.84 6.08 -9.42
N GLU A 56 -5.92 5.42 -8.98
CA GLU A 56 -7.17 6.11 -8.63
C GLU A 56 -6.98 7.04 -7.42
N LEU A 57 -6.32 6.56 -6.37
CA LEU A 57 -6.08 7.34 -5.14
C LEU A 57 -5.13 8.51 -5.38
N THR A 58 -4.17 8.39 -6.30
CA THR A 58 -3.24 9.48 -6.66
C THR A 58 -3.96 10.70 -7.29
N LYS A 59 -5.16 10.51 -7.83
CA LYS A 59 -5.98 11.63 -8.36
C LYS A 59 -6.51 12.52 -7.23
N ILE A 60 -6.56 12.02 -6.00
CA ILE A 60 -6.97 12.78 -4.81
C ILE A 60 -5.76 13.57 -4.31
N LYS A 61 -5.60 14.81 -4.79
CA LYS A 61 -4.42 15.68 -4.54
C LYS A 61 -4.06 15.87 -3.06
N LYS A 62 -5.02 15.69 -2.16
CA LYS A 62 -4.86 15.86 -0.71
C LYS A 62 -4.20 14.63 -0.05
N LEU A 63 -4.16 13.49 -0.74
CA LEU A 63 -3.45 12.30 -0.29
C LEU A 63 -1.96 12.39 -0.64
N LYS A 64 -1.11 12.17 0.36
CA LYS A 64 0.33 11.98 0.17
C LYS A 64 0.62 10.55 -0.30
N GLU A 65 1.74 10.34 -0.98
CA GLU A 65 2.11 9.01 -1.49
C GLU A 65 2.15 7.93 -0.40
N GLU A 66 2.70 8.26 0.77
CA GLU A 66 2.72 7.35 1.92
C GLU A 66 1.30 6.93 2.36
N GLN A 67 0.35 7.87 2.39
CA GLN A 67 -1.03 7.61 2.77
C GLN A 67 -1.71 6.69 1.76
N ILE A 68 -1.49 6.93 0.46
CA ILE A 68 -2.00 6.08 -0.62
C ILE A 68 -1.52 4.65 -0.41
N ILE A 69 -0.23 4.48 -0.09
CA ILE A 69 0.36 3.16 0.14
C ILE A 69 -0.24 2.48 1.37
N GLN A 70 -0.43 3.20 2.48
CA GLN A 70 -1.06 2.61 3.67
C GLN A 70 -2.52 2.24 3.41
N ILE A 71 -3.28 3.06 2.67
CA ILE A 71 -4.64 2.74 2.24
C ILE A 71 -4.63 1.46 1.39
N CYS A 72 -3.71 1.34 0.43
CA CYS A 72 -3.56 0.15 -0.39
C CYS A 72 -3.21 -1.12 0.41
N ASN A 73 -2.47 -0.98 1.51
CA ASN A 73 -2.04 -2.10 2.34
C ASN A 73 -3.14 -2.55 3.31
N PHE A 74 -3.85 -1.61 3.94
CA PHE A 74 -4.83 -1.91 4.98
C PHE A 74 -6.25 -2.12 4.46
N LEU A 75 -6.57 -1.53 3.30
CA LEU A 75 -7.89 -1.61 2.66
C LEU A 75 -9.03 -1.17 3.60
N PRO A 76 -9.01 0.07 4.12
CA PRO A 76 -10.06 0.56 5.01
C PRO A 76 -11.42 0.61 4.29
N THR A 77 -12.42 0.02 4.91
CA THR A 77 -13.81 -0.04 4.41
C THR A 77 -14.77 0.86 5.17
N THR A 78 -14.34 1.33 6.36
CA THR A 78 -15.09 2.23 7.21
C THR A 78 -14.32 3.55 7.45
N LYS A 79 -15.05 4.59 7.85
CA LYS A 79 -14.44 5.89 8.17
C LYS A 79 -13.49 5.82 9.36
N GLU A 80 -13.78 4.94 10.33
CA GLU A 80 -12.95 4.76 11.53
C GLU A 80 -11.61 4.09 11.17
N GLU A 81 -11.65 3.06 10.32
CA GLU A 81 -10.45 2.43 9.77
C GLU A 81 -9.63 3.45 8.96
N LEU A 82 -10.27 4.21 8.07
CA LEU A 82 -9.59 5.20 7.24
C LEU A 82 -8.95 6.30 8.10
N ARG A 83 -9.65 6.80 9.13
CA ARG A 83 -9.09 7.77 10.08
C ARG A 83 -7.90 7.21 10.85
N THR A 84 -7.93 5.92 11.19
CA THR A 84 -6.80 5.24 11.85
C THR A 84 -5.59 5.18 10.93
N VAL A 85 -5.79 4.86 9.64
CA VAL A 85 -4.72 4.86 8.62
C VAL A 85 -4.13 6.26 8.43
N LEU A 86 -4.96 7.31 8.49
CA LEU A 86 -4.56 8.70 8.30
C LEU A 86 -4.11 9.42 9.58
N TYR A 87 -4.16 8.76 10.75
CA TYR A 87 -4.03 9.38 12.08
C TYR A 87 -2.73 10.19 12.30
N LYS A 88 -1.66 9.84 11.58
CA LYS A 88 -0.37 10.54 11.70
C LYS A 88 -0.34 11.92 11.03
N ASP A 89 -1.34 12.27 10.23
CA ASP A 89 -1.40 13.54 9.52
C ASP A 89 -2.48 14.46 10.08
N TYR A 90 -2.12 15.73 10.31
CA TYR A 90 -3.06 16.79 10.69
C TYR A 90 -3.97 17.24 9.55
N THR A 91 -3.95 16.55 8.41
CA THR A 91 -4.75 16.88 7.24
C THR A 91 -6.23 16.61 7.54
N LEU A 92 -7.01 17.68 7.62
CA LEU A 92 -8.45 17.59 7.83
C LEU A 92 -9.14 17.19 6.53
N PHE A 93 -9.65 15.97 6.47
CA PHE A 93 -10.49 15.50 5.36
C PHE A 93 -11.96 15.76 5.66
N GLU A 94 -12.69 16.21 4.65
CA GLU A 94 -14.15 16.32 4.71
C GLU A 94 -14.81 14.93 4.59
N ASP A 95 -16.04 14.79 5.08
CA ASP A 95 -16.76 13.52 5.01
C ASP A 95 -16.99 13.05 3.56
N SER A 96 -17.13 13.98 2.61
CA SER A 96 -17.23 13.71 1.17
C SER A 96 -15.94 13.08 0.61
N GLU A 97 -14.78 13.60 1.01
CA GLU A 97 -13.46 13.10 0.61
C GLU A 97 -13.21 11.71 1.20
N LEU A 98 -13.52 11.52 2.50
CA LEU A 98 -13.40 10.21 3.16
C LEU A 98 -14.29 9.15 2.50
N ASN A 99 -15.52 9.52 2.14
CA ASN A 99 -16.42 8.63 1.41
C ASN A 99 -15.85 8.25 0.04
N THR A 100 -15.31 9.22 -0.70
CA THR A 100 -14.70 8.97 -2.01
C THR A 100 -13.55 7.97 -1.91
N ILE A 101 -12.67 8.12 -0.91
CA ILE A 101 -11.56 7.19 -0.67
C ILE A 101 -12.09 5.78 -0.37
N ILE A 102 -13.06 5.66 0.54
CA ILE A 102 -13.66 4.36 0.90
C ILE A 102 -14.33 3.71 -0.30
N GLU A 103 -15.05 4.47 -1.12
CA GLU A 103 -15.66 3.97 -2.36
C GLU A 103 -14.61 3.46 -3.34
N THR A 104 -13.49 4.17 -3.51
CA THR A 104 -12.36 3.67 -4.32
C THR A 104 -11.84 2.35 -3.78
N VAL A 105 -11.60 2.21 -2.48
CA VAL A 105 -11.12 0.94 -1.89
C VAL A 105 -12.12 -0.19 -2.13
N LYS A 106 -13.43 0.07 -1.92
CA LYS A 106 -14.49 -0.93 -2.10
C LYS A 106 -14.63 -1.48 -3.52
N LYS A 107 -14.16 -0.76 -4.54
CA LYS A 107 -14.16 -1.27 -5.93
C LYS A 107 -13.19 -2.43 -6.16
N PHE A 108 -12.19 -2.59 -5.28
CA PHE A 108 -11.12 -3.58 -5.43
C PHE A 108 -11.22 -4.73 -4.42
N LEU A 109 -12.20 -4.71 -3.52
CA LEU A 109 -12.53 -5.78 -2.58
C LEU A 109 -13.60 -6.70 -3.17
#